data_AF-A0AAD9DA14-F1
#
_entry.id   AF-A0AAD9DA14-F1
#
_cell.length_a   1.000
_cell.length_b   1.000
_cell.length_c   1.000
_cell.angle_alpha   90.00
_cell.angle_beta   90.00
_cell.angle_gamma   90.00
#
_symmetry.space_group_name_H-M   'P 1'
#
loop_
_entity.id
_entity.type
_entity.pdbx_description
1 polymer ?
#
loop_
_entity_poly.entity_id
_entity_poly.type
_entity_poly.pdbx_seq_one_letter_code
_entity_poly.pdbx_strand_id
1 'polypeptide(L)'
;MRLIDIVSTDTTAFDHQLQNKLGSTSDNVRHLFRESACALSQELKDAASSCEDVLAHWIPGRIEVMGKHTDYAGGNSLVCSTDGRGMAMVSSRTPVGGSSRQRKITITSVLPLDVNSWHG
;
A
#
# COMPACT_ATOMS: atom_id res chain seq x y z
N MET A 1 6.07 12.91 1.37
CA MET A 1 6.88 12.08 0.45
C MET A 1 6.39 12.36 -0.95
N ARG A 2 7.25 12.53 -1.95
CA ARG A 2 6.80 12.75 -3.33
C ARG A 2 6.67 11.41 -4.04
N LEU A 3 5.78 11.32 -5.01
CA LEU A 3 5.57 10.09 -5.81
C LEU A 3 6.87 9.58 -6.45
N ILE A 4 7.69 10.52 -6.93
CA ILE A 4 8.99 10.22 -7.55
C ILE A 4 9.99 9.58 -6.58
N ASP A 5 9.86 9.83 -5.28
CA ASP A 5 10.75 9.25 -4.27
C ASP A 5 10.45 7.75 -4.07
N ILE A 6 9.23 7.29 -4.41
CA ILE A 6 8.81 5.87 -4.35
C ILE A 6 9.13 5.13 -5.66
N VAL A 7 9.04 5.84 -6.79
CA VAL A 7 9.25 5.28 -8.14
C VAL A 7 10.73 5.31 -8.58
N SER A 8 11.56 6.09 -7.89
CA SER A 8 13.00 6.23 -8.14
C SER A 8 13.73 4.88 -8.17
N THR A 9 14.73 4.77 -9.03
CA THR A 9 15.67 3.64 -9.05
C THR A 9 16.65 3.65 -7.88
N ASP A 10 16.87 4.82 -7.26
CA ASP A 10 17.54 4.94 -5.97
C ASP A 10 16.46 4.91 -4.87
N THR A 11 16.27 3.73 -4.28
CA THR A 11 15.26 3.47 -3.25
C THR A 11 15.80 3.67 -1.83
N THR A 12 17.07 4.06 -1.64
CA THR A 12 17.74 4.03 -0.34
C THR A 12 17.02 4.85 0.73
N ALA A 13 16.55 6.04 0.36
CA ALA A 13 15.78 6.91 1.27
C ALA A 13 14.37 6.36 1.56
N PHE A 14 13.75 5.71 0.57
CA PHE A 14 12.45 5.05 0.71
C PHE A 14 12.55 3.79 1.58
N ASP A 15 13.59 2.98 1.38
CA ASP A 15 13.89 1.76 2.13
C ASP A 15 14.17 2.06 3.61
N HIS A 16 14.92 3.13 3.89
CA HIS A 16 15.14 3.56 5.26
C HIS A 16 13.84 4.01 5.94
N GLN A 17 12.91 4.63 5.20
CA GLN A 17 11.58 4.96 5.72
C GLN A 17 10.69 3.73 5.89
N LEU A 18 10.72 2.77 4.96
CA LEU A 18 10.00 1.50 5.06
C LEU A 18 10.46 0.73 6.29
N GLN A 19 11.78 0.56 6.49
CA GLN A 19 12.33 -0.15 7.64
C GLN A 19 11.91 0.50 8.96
N ASN A 20 12.03 1.83 9.05
CA ASN A 20 11.71 2.56 10.28
C ASN A 20 10.21 2.58 10.61
N LYS A 21 9.33 2.51 9.60
CA LYS A 21 7.87 2.59 9.80
C LYS A 21 7.17 1.24 9.83
N LEU A 22 7.68 0.25 9.10
CA LEU A 22 6.97 -1.00 8.84
C LEU A 22 7.67 -2.22 9.42
N GLY A 23 8.93 -2.10 9.84
CA GLY A 23 9.71 -3.21 10.40
C GLY A 23 10.00 -4.34 9.41
N SER A 24 9.66 -4.17 8.13
CA SER A 24 9.89 -5.15 7.06
C SER A 24 10.36 -4.44 5.79
N THR A 25 11.53 -4.84 5.30
CA THR A 25 12.09 -4.47 3.99
C THR A 25 12.17 -5.68 3.07
N SER A 26 11.24 -6.64 3.20
CA SER A 26 11.24 -7.78 2.29
C SER A 26 11.08 -7.30 0.83
N ASP A 27 11.69 -8.02 -0.10
CA ASP A 27 11.69 -7.63 -1.51
C ASP A 27 10.27 -7.54 -2.08
N ASN A 28 9.34 -8.36 -1.56
CA ASN A 28 7.94 -8.30 -1.94
C ASN A 28 7.26 -6.99 -1.50
N VAL A 29 7.55 -6.49 -0.29
CA VAL A 29 7.01 -5.21 0.20
C VAL A 29 7.48 -4.07 -0.71
N ARG A 30 8.78 -4.03 -1.03
CA ARG A 30 9.36 -3.05 -1.95
C ARG A 30 8.73 -3.10 -3.32
N HIS A 31 8.59 -4.30 -3.88
CA HIS A 31 7.99 -4.53 -5.18
C HIS A 31 6.55 -4.00 -5.24
N LEU A 32 5.71 -4.35 -4.25
CA LEU A 32 4.31 -3.93 -4.22
C LEU A 32 4.16 -2.40 -4.08
N PHE A 33 5.01 -1.74 -3.29
CA PHE A 33 5.00 -0.27 -3.22
C PHE A 33 5.39 0.37 -4.56
N ARG A 34 6.42 -0.17 -5.22
CA ARG A 34 6.89 0.33 -6.50
C ARG A 34 5.81 0.20 -7.57
N GLU A 35 5.21 -0.98 -7.72
CA GLU A 35 4.16 -1.23 -8.70
C GLU A 35 2.93 -0.34 -8.44
N SER A 36 2.50 -0.22 -7.18
CA SER A 36 1.37 0.63 -6.80
C SER A 36 1.65 2.12 -7.06
N ALA A 37 2.88 2.60 -6.82
CA ALA A 37 3.26 3.97 -7.12
C ALA A 37 3.41 4.23 -8.63
N CYS A 38 3.89 3.26 -9.40
CA CYS A 38 3.92 3.31 -10.86
C CYS A 38 2.50 3.41 -11.44
N ALA A 39 1.58 2.56 -10.97
CA ALA A 39 0.17 2.59 -11.38
C ALA A 39 -0.49 3.93 -11.02
N LEU A 40 -0.30 4.42 -9.79
CA LEU A 40 -0.80 5.74 -9.38
C LEU A 40 -0.20 6.87 -10.25
N SER A 41 1.08 6.78 -10.60
CA SER A 41 1.73 7.76 -11.48
C SER A 41 1.11 7.76 -12.87
N GLN A 42 0.71 6.61 -13.41
CA GLN A 42 0.03 6.51 -14.70
C GLN A 42 -1.36 7.14 -14.63
N GLU A 43 -2.15 6.84 -13.59
CA GLU A 43 -3.47 7.45 -13.38
C GLU A 43 -3.42 8.98 -13.19
N LEU A 44 -2.34 9.49 -12.60
CA LEU A 44 -2.16 10.91 -12.36
C LEU A 44 -1.54 11.68 -13.53
N LYS A 45 -0.91 11.03 -14.51
CA LYS A 45 -0.41 11.72 -15.72
C LYS A 45 -1.54 12.38 -16.51
N ASP A 46 -2.76 11.89 -16.36
CA ASP A 46 -3.98 12.49 -16.93
C ASP A 46 -4.53 13.67 -16.09
N ALA A 47 -4.04 13.84 -14.85
CA ALA A 47 -4.45 14.88 -13.91
C ALA A 47 -3.30 15.89 -13.70
N ALA A 48 -3.34 17.00 -14.44
CA ALA A 48 -2.33 18.05 -14.44
C ALA A 48 -1.73 18.39 -13.05
N SER A 49 -0.47 17.98 -12.87
CA SER A 49 0.66 18.66 -12.23
C SER A 49 0.52 19.41 -10.88
N SER A 50 -0.34 18.98 -9.95
CA SER A 50 -0.18 19.36 -8.54
C SER A 50 -0.67 18.26 -7.59
N CYS A 51 0.05 17.14 -7.56
CA CYS A 51 -0.13 16.13 -6.51
C CYS A 51 0.53 16.67 -5.23
N GLU A 52 -0.29 17.26 -4.35
CA GLU A 52 0.24 17.97 -3.18
C GLU A 52 0.65 17.04 -2.04
N ASP A 53 0.03 15.86 -1.94
CA ASP A 53 0.33 14.88 -0.89
C ASP A 53 0.24 13.44 -1.42
N VAL A 54 1.35 12.70 -1.36
CA VAL A 54 1.38 11.25 -1.55
C VAL A 54 1.59 10.56 -0.21
N LEU A 55 0.71 9.60 0.08
CA LEU A 55 0.79 8.74 1.27
C LEU A 55 0.99 7.29 0.84
N ALA A 56 1.78 6.56 1.63
CA ALA A 56 2.08 5.15 1.40
C ALA A 56 1.87 4.38 2.70
N HIS A 57 1.11 3.30 2.65
CA HIS A 57 0.76 2.45 3.78
C HIS A 57 0.97 0.98 3.42
N TRP A 58 1.55 0.21 4.34
CA TRP A 58 1.60 -1.24 4.24
C TRP A 58 0.53 -1.84 5.14
N ILE A 59 -0.29 -2.70 4.56
CA ILE A 59 -1.31 -3.46 5.27
C ILE A 59 -0.84 -4.92 5.29
N PRO A 60 -0.32 -5.42 6.42
CA PRO A 60 0.10 -6.80 6.49
C PRO A 60 -1.11 -7.75 6.37
N GLY A 61 -0.88 -8.89 5.74
CA GLY A 61 -1.79 -10.02 5.82
C GLY A 61 -1.84 -10.55 7.26
N ARG A 62 -2.84 -11.39 7.55
CA ARG A 62 -2.96 -12.06 8.84
C ARG A 62 -3.26 -13.54 8.66
N ILE A 63 -2.68 -14.35 9.55
CA ILE A 63 -3.06 -15.74 9.77
C ILE A 63 -3.81 -15.80 11.09
N GLU A 64 -4.93 -16.52 11.11
CA GLU A 64 -5.63 -16.83 12.34
C GLU A 64 -5.20 -18.20 12.82
N VAL A 65 -4.55 -18.22 13.98
CA VAL A 65 -3.96 -19.40 14.59
C VAL A 65 -5.00 -20.16 15.39
N MET A 66 -5.88 -19.44 16.12
CA MET A 66 -6.97 -20.01 16.94
C MET A 66 -8.17 -19.06 16.98
N GLY A 67 -9.35 -19.58 17.33
CA GLY A 67 -10.57 -18.80 17.46
C GLY A 67 -11.41 -18.69 16.17
N LYS A 68 -11.21 -19.62 15.23
CA LYS A 68 -11.99 -19.72 13.98
C LYS A 68 -13.48 -19.68 14.28
N HIS A 69 -14.21 -18.79 13.58
CA HIS A 69 -15.65 -18.63 13.71
C HIS A 69 -16.15 -18.11 15.07
N THR A 70 -15.26 -17.54 15.89
CA THR A 70 -15.65 -16.99 17.21
C THR A 70 -15.68 -15.47 17.23
N ASP A 71 -14.99 -14.82 16.30
CA ASP A 71 -14.84 -13.37 16.19
C ASP A 71 -16.19 -12.64 16.02
N TYR A 72 -17.10 -13.22 15.24
CA TYR A 72 -18.44 -12.64 15.06
C TYR A 72 -19.43 -12.96 16.19
N ALA A 73 -19.06 -13.83 17.13
CA ALA A 73 -19.91 -14.27 18.25
C ALA A 73 -19.46 -13.70 19.61
N GLY A 74 -18.56 -12.69 19.62
CA GLY A 74 -18.00 -12.11 20.84
C GLY A 74 -16.91 -12.98 21.49
N GLY A 75 -16.39 -13.98 20.79
CA GLY A 75 -15.24 -14.77 21.21
C GLY A 75 -13.90 -14.10 20.89
N ASN A 76 -12.83 -14.64 21.47
CA ASN A 76 -11.46 -14.15 21.23
C ASN A 76 -10.80 -14.93 20.08
N SER A 77 -10.11 -14.20 19.20
CA SER A 77 -9.27 -14.79 18.14
C SER A 77 -7.79 -14.52 18.40
N LEU A 78 -6.95 -15.52 18.13
CA LEU A 78 -5.50 -15.37 18.10
C LEU A 78 -5.05 -15.22 16.65
N VAL A 79 -4.61 -14.02 16.28
CA VAL A 79 -4.14 -13.68 14.93
C VAL A 79 -2.68 -13.25 14.95
N CYS A 80 -1.98 -13.51 13.85
CA CYS A 80 -0.59 -13.11 13.64
C CYS A 80 -0.44 -12.40 12.29
N SER A 81 0.31 -11.30 12.28
CA SER A 81 0.69 -10.58 11.07
C SER A 81 1.66 -11.43 10.25
N THR A 82 1.46 -11.51 8.94
CA THR A 82 2.42 -12.16 8.04
C THR A 82 3.54 -11.20 7.67
N ASP A 83 4.79 -11.66 7.75
CA ASP A 83 5.91 -10.91 7.18
C ASP A 83 5.92 -11.03 5.65
N GLY A 84 6.20 -9.92 4.98
CA GLY A 84 6.31 -9.80 3.53
C GLY A 84 5.04 -10.08 2.72
N ARG A 85 3.97 -10.62 3.30
CA ARG A 85 2.67 -10.82 2.64
C ARG A 85 1.67 -9.79 3.11
N GLY A 86 0.99 -9.15 2.18
CA GLY A 86 0.09 -8.05 2.47
C GLY A 86 -0.17 -7.19 1.23
N MET A 87 -0.55 -5.95 1.46
CA MET A 87 -0.95 -5.00 0.44
C MET A 87 -0.22 -3.67 0.65
N ALA A 88 0.37 -3.15 -0.43
CA ALA A 88 0.95 -1.81 -0.44
C ALA A 88 -0.09 -0.84 -1.01
N MET A 89 -0.56 0.08 -0.18
CA MET A 89 -1.52 1.11 -0.56
C MET A 89 -0.77 2.43 -0.78
N VAL A 90 -0.85 2.98 -1.98
CA VAL A 90 -0.34 4.31 -2.29
C VAL A 90 -1.52 5.20 -2.65
N SER A 91 -1.54 6.41 -2.11
CA SER A 91 -2.61 7.36 -2.37
C SER A 91 -2.09 8.75 -2.67
N SER A 92 -2.87 9.49 -3.44
CA SER A 92 -2.63 10.90 -3.71
C SER A 92 -3.88 11.71 -3.42
N ARG A 93 -3.66 12.99 -3.10
CA ARG A 93 -4.73 13.98 -2.97
C ARG A 93 -4.53 15.08 -3.99
N THR A 94 -5.53 15.31 -4.84
CA THR A 94 -5.52 16.35 -5.87
C THR A 94 -6.73 17.29 -5.73
N PRO A 95 -6.63 18.58 -6.11
CA PRO A 95 -7.78 19.48 -6.14
C PRO A 95 -8.85 19.00 -7.13
N VAL A 96 -10.13 19.18 -6.80
CA VAL A 96 -11.23 18.96 -7.77
C VAL A 96 -11.55 20.28 -8.46
N GLY A 97 -11.21 20.41 -9.74
CA GLY A 97 -11.72 21.46 -10.64
C GLY A 97 -11.76 22.88 -10.04
N GLY A 98 -10.65 23.40 -9.54
CA GLY A 98 -10.54 24.77 -9.00
C GLY A 98 -11.23 25.02 -7.64
N SER A 99 -11.89 24.02 -7.05
CA SER A 99 -12.52 24.13 -5.73
C SER A 99 -11.50 23.92 -4.62
N SER A 100 -11.34 24.91 -3.74
CA SER A 100 -10.51 24.77 -2.52
C SER A 100 -11.16 23.92 -1.43
N ARG A 101 -12.46 23.62 -1.54
CA ARG A 101 -13.24 22.86 -0.54
C ARG A 101 -13.28 21.35 -0.79
N GLN A 102 -12.97 20.90 -2.01
CA GLN A 102 -13.05 19.49 -2.37
C GLN A 102 -11.72 19.00 -2.91
N ARG A 103 -11.30 17.80 -2.48
CA ARG A 103 -10.11 17.14 -2.99
C ARG A 103 -10.47 15.72 -3.43
N LYS A 104 -9.97 15.32 -4.60
CA LYS A 104 -10.04 13.94 -5.11
C LYS A 104 -8.94 13.16 -4.40
N ILE A 105 -9.31 12.01 -3.85
CA ILE A 105 -8.34 11.05 -3.31
C ILE A 105 -8.33 9.87 -4.27
N THR A 106 -7.15 9.58 -4.82
CA THR A 106 -6.93 8.36 -5.61
C THR A 106 -6.13 7.41 -4.75
N ILE A 107 -6.61 6.17 -4.61
CA ILE A 107 -5.97 5.10 -3.85
C ILE A 107 -5.70 3.97 -4.84
N THR A 108 -4.45 3.55 -4.91
CA THR A 108 -4.02 2.50 -5.83
C THR A 108 -3.22 1.45 -5.05
N SER A 109 -3.52 0.19 -5.33
CA SER A 109 -2.74 -0.96 -4.87
C SER A 109 -2.69 -1.97 -6.00
N VAL A 110 -1.51 -2.53 -6.25
CA VAL A 110 -1.31 -3.65 -7.16
C VAL A 110 -1.24 -4.94 -6.35
N LEU A 111 -1.98 -5.97 -6.78
CA LEU A 111 -1.96 -7.29 -6.17
C LEU A 111 -1.15 -8.26 -7.05
N PRO A 112 -0.32 -9.12 -6.46
CA PRO A 112 0.40 -10.14 -7.22
C PRO A 112 -0.58 -11.16 -7.81
N LEU A 113 -0.34 -11.66 -9.01
CA LEU A 113 -1.27 -12.57 -9.71
C LEU A 113 -1.31 -13.99 -9.07
N ASP A 114 -0.32 -14.34 -8.27
CA ASP A 114 -0.17 -15.68 -7.65
C ASP A 114 -1.11 -15.94 -6.47
N VAL A 115 -2.10 -15.09 -6.20
CA VAL A 115 -3.12 -15.36 -5.16
C VAL A 115 -3.99 -16.58 -5.47
N ASN A 116 -3.93 -17.12 -6.70
CA ASN A 116 -4.77 -18.23 -7.17
C ASN A 116 -4.11 -19.63 -7.17
N SER A 117 -2.82 -19.78 -6.81
CA SER A 117 -2.20 -21.12 -6.76
C SER A 117 -2.32 -21.80 -5.39
N TRP A 118 -3.54 -21.87 -4.85
CA TRP A 118 -3.86 -22.82 -3.78
C TRP A 118 -4.26 -24.13 -4.44
N HIS A 119 -3.28 -25.02 -4.69
CA HIS A 119 -3.59 -26.42 -4.98
C HIS A 119 -3.62 -27.13 -3.63
N GLY A 120 -4.83 -27.49 -3.19
CA GLY A 120 -5.05 -28.47 -2.13
C GLY A 120 -4.85 -29.88 -2.64
#